data_AF-A0A2E0R0A8-F1
#
_entry.id   AF-A0A2E0R0A8-F1
#
_cell.length_a   1.000
_cell.length_b   1.000
_cell.length_c   1.000
_cell.angle_alpha   90.00
_cell.angle_beta   90.00
_cell.angle_gamma   90.00
#
_symmetry.space_group_name_H-M   'P 1'
#
loop_
_entity.id
_entity.type
_entity.pdbx_description
1 polymer ?
#
loop_
_entity_poly.entity_id
_entity_poly.type
_entity_poly.pdbx_seq_one_letter_code
_entity_poly.pdbx_strand_id
1 'polypeptide(L)'
;MKRLLLLIWALALAPSFGSEGGIIRQIQSVDGNSVIYDIPINSDTGSILSFPLSSDSAIFQLYTTVTGPNNTETLKKLDEKVVGTFLPTASVEILSEDPYFPARTRADQPYGVRLSISGLLANSPDVAEHLKTVYVERSYLKYNNGNYQPTSAGGTYSDEFSFRENGTYVDNGILQMIPGPKPTKVAGEESFTVFLHPDTGTSAELSKATVQIWPVAEVQIKGLKEGEQYNSIPSNAAVSLKDLYPSSVTYAQVYKGNHAAGIEGTPLPNTVVAYNTHIPQKALLPLADLSSLLTEDGTYTVQVLTITPFNDGAPEILSHVTFDWSTTISVNGSITDAE
;
A
#
# COMPACT_ATOMS: atom_id res chain seq x y z
N MET A 1 32.72 31.79 64.65
CA MET A 1 32.19 32.73 63.64
C MET A 1 31.70 31.93 62.44
N LYS A 2 30.39 31.91 62.20
CA LYS A 2 29.73 31.17 61.12
C LYS A 2 30.10 31.81 59.78
N ARG A 3 30.68 31.05 58.84
CA ARG A 3 30.81 31.46 57.44
C ARG A 3 29.67 30.84 56.64
N LEU A 4 28.82 31.73 56.16
CA LEU A 4 27.67 31.51 55.28
C LEU A 4 28.23 31.13 53.88
N LEU A 5 27.94 29.92 53.40
CA LEU A 5 28.23 29.53 52.01
C LEU A 5 26.96 29.80 51.19
N LEU A 6 27.05 30.75 50.25
CA LEU A 6 25.97 31.14 49.36
C LEU A 6 25.88 30.11 48.21
N LEU A 7 24.74 29.43 48.08
CA LEU A 7 24.45 28.52 46.98
C LEU A 7 23.96 29.36 45.79
N ILE A 8 24.79 29.55 44.76
CA ILE A 8 24.37 30.19 43.50
C ILE A 8 23.67 29.12 42.67
N TRP A 9 22.34 29.23 42.56
CA TRP A 9 21.58 28.52 41.53
C TRP A 9 21.86 29.18 40.18
N ALA A 10 22.61 28.50 39.31
CA ALA A 10 22.67 28.86 37.91
C ALA A 10 21.33 28.45 37.28
N LEU A 11 20.44 29.43 37.07
CA LEU A 11 19.32 29.26 36.13
C LEU A 11 19.94 29.03 34.75
N ALA A 12 19.84 27.81 34.23
CA ALA A 12 20.07 27.55 32.83
C ALA A 12 18.96 28.26 32.04
N LEU A 13 19.29 29.42 31.48
CA LEU A 13 18.49 30.06 30.44
C LEU A 13 18.46 29.10 29.25
N ALA A 14 17.32 28.45 29.03
CA ALA A 14 17.07 27.80 27.75
C ALA A 14 17.10 28.89 26.67
N PRO A 15 17.93 28.79 25.62
CA PRO A 15 17.87 29.73 24.52
C PRO A 15 16.49 29.66 23.87
N SER A 16 15.82 30.80 23.77
CA SER A 16 14.63 30.97 22.94
C SER A 16 15.06 30.95 21.48
N PHE A 17 14.73 29.89 20.76
CA PHE A 17 14.99 29.77 19.32
C PHE A 17 13.98 30.62 18.53
N GLY A 18 14.48 31.37 17.55
CA GLY A 18 13.66 32.17 16.63
C GLY A 18 12.83 31.29 15.70
N SER A 19 11.61 31.70 15.42
CA SER A 19 10.48 30.90 14.93
C SER A 19 10.47 30.55 13.44
N GLU A 20 11.59 30.55 12.71
CA GLU A 20 11.58 30.31 11.25
C GLU A 20 12.73 29.45 10.70
N GLY A 21 13.54 28.81 11.55
CA GLY A 21 14.69 28.01 11.09
C GLY A 21 14.45 26.50 11.13
N GLY A 22 14.82 25.78 10.08
CA GLY A 22 15.03 24.33 10.16
C GLY A 22 16.18 23.98 11.10
N ILE A 23 16.29 22.72 11.51
CA ILE A 23 17.43 22.23 12.31
C ILE A 23 18.07 21.02 11.66
N ILE A 24 19.39 20.90 11.78
CA ILE A 24 20.09 19.64 11.57
C ILE A 24 20.40 19.07 12.94
N ARG A 25 19.84 17.91 13.25
CA ARG A 25 20.14 17.14 14.44
C ARG A 25 21.26 16.15 14.14
N GLN A 26 22.39 16.29 14.81
CA GLN A 26 23.49 15.31 14.80
C GLN A 26 23.38 14.42 16.04
N ILE A 27 23.34 13.11 15.84
CA ILE A 27 23.29 12.09 16.89
C ILE A 27 24.57 11.25 16.77
N GLN A 28 25.35 11.16 17.83
CA GLN A 28 26.57 10.36 17.85
C GLN A 28 26.84 9.77 19.24
N SER A 29 27.73 8.78 19.31
CA SER A 29 28.15 8.15 20.56
C SER A 29 29.39 8.89 21.08
N VAL A 30 29.35 9.35 22.32
CA VAL A 30 30.49 10.00 22.99
C VAL A 30 30.68 9.30 24.33
N ASP A 31 31.83 8.64 24.51
CA ASP A 31 32.14 7.86 25.71
C ASP A 31 31.03 6.84 26.08
N GLY A 32 30.43 6.20 25.07
CA GLY A 32 29.36 5.22 25.23
C GLY A 32 27.98 5.80 25.54
N ASN A 33 27.82 7.13 25.46
CA ASN A 33 26.53 7.80 25.64
C ASN A 33 26.05 8.41 24.33
N SER A 34 24.74 8.31 24.05
CA SER A 34 24.12 9.02 22.94
C SER A 34 24.12 10.52 23.23
N VAL A 35 24.77 11.31 22.38
CA VAL A 35 24.79 12.77 22.46
C VAL A 35 24.10 13.35 21.23
N ILE A 36 23.18 14.29 21.48
CA ILE A 36 22.38 14.97 20.48
C ILE A 36 22.82 16.43 20.39
N TYR A 37 23.14 16.88 19.18
CA TYR A 37 23.45 18.27 18.87
C TYR A 37 22.42 18.81 17.89
N ASP A 38 21.62 19.79 18.30
CA ASP A 38 20.70 20.50 17.41
C ASP A 38 21.41 21.74 16.86
N ILE A 39 21.65 21.74 15.54
CA ILE A 39 22.34 22.79 14.83
C ILE A 39 21.30 23.62 14.07
N PRO A 40 21.08 24.90 14.45
CA PRO A 40 20.10 25.74 13.77
C PRO A 40 20.55 26.09 12.36
N ILE A 41 19.62 26.02 11.41
CA ILE A 41 19.83 26.43 10.02
C ILE A 41 19.39 27.89 9.91
N ASN A 42 20.37 28.77 9.69
CA ASN A 42 20.12 30.22 9.58
C ASN A 42 20.06 30.70 8.12
N SER A 43 20.18 29.81 7.13
CA SER A 43 20.13 30.13 5.70
C SER A 43 19.66 28.95 4.85
N ASP A 44 18.89 29.23 3.79
CA ASP A 44 18.33 28.22 2.87
C ASP A 44 19.36 27.70 1.84
N THR A 45 20.62 28.14 1.93
CA THR A 45 21.73 27.69 1.10
C THR A 45 22.98 27.52 1.95
N GLY A 46 23.76 26.47 1.67
CA GLY A 46 25.12 26.32 2.20
C GLY A 46 25.42 24.97 2.89
N SER A 47 26.70 24.79 3.19
CA SER A 47 27.25 23.72 4.03
C SER A 47 27.27 24.17 5.50
N ILE A 48 26.77 23.33 6.40
CA ILE A 48 26.85 23.56 7.85
C ILE A 48 27.99 22.72 8.42
N LEU A 49 28.78 23.30 9.33
CA LEU A 49 29.82 22.56 10.04
C LEU A 49 29.18 21.67 11.10
N SER A 50 29.46 20.37 11.02
CA SER A 50 29.10 19.42 12.07
C SER A 50 29.95 19.63 13.31
N PHE A 51 29.45 19.17 14.46
CA PHE A 51 30.35 18.94 15.60
C PHE A 51 31.35 17.84 15.26
N PRO A 52 32.58 17.87 15.83
CA PRO A 52 33.56 16.81 15.61
C PRO A 52 32.96 15.43 15.85
N LEU A 53 33.26 14.50 14.95
CA LEU A 53 32.87 13.11 15.10
C LEU A 53 33.78 12.45 16.14
N SER A 54 33.20 11.95 17.22
CA SER A 54 33.93 11.23 18.28
C SER A 54 33.70 9.71 18.27
N SER A 55 32.79 9.23 17.42
CA SER A 55 32.47 7.81 17.23
C SER A 55 32.69 7.36 15.79
N ASP A 56 32.65 6.03 15.59
CA ASP A 56 32.79 5.37 14.29
C ASP A 56 31.66 5.73 13.29
N SER A 57 30.55 6.29 13.79
CA SER A 57 29.45 6.81 12.99
C SER A 57 28.72 7.97 13.66
N ALA A 58 27.98 8.75 12.87
CA ALA A 58 27.01 9.74 13.32
C ALA A 58 25.81 9.82 12.37
N ILE A 59 24.64 10.10 12.93
CA ILE A 59 23.38 10.29 12.21
C ILE A 59 23.08 11.79 12.13
N PHE A 60 22.75 12.27 10.94
CA PHE A 60 22.33 13.63 10.66
C PHE A 60 20.88 13.60 10.18
N GLN A 61 20.00 14.26 10.91
CA GLN A 61 18.58 14.35 10.59
C GLN A 61 18.21 15.80 10.31
N LEU A 62 17.67 16.07 9.13
CA LEU A 62 17.13 17.37 8.78
C LEU A 62 15.68 17.46 9.26
N TYR A 63 15.35 18.50 10.01
CA TYR A 63 13.99 18.78 10.44
C TYR A 63 13.55 20.18 10.01
N THR A 64 12.25 20.31 9.74
CA THR A 64 11.57 21.60 9.66
C THR A 64 10.53 21.70 10.77
N THR A 65 10.24 22.92 11.20
CA THR A 65 9.10 23.19 12.06
C THR A 65 7.83 23.24 11.21
N VAL A 66 6.79 22.57 11.66
CA VAL A 66 5.45 22.61 11.05
C VAL A 66 4.46 23.07 12.10
N THR A 67 3.70 24.11 11.75
CA THR A 67 2.61 24.63 12.59
C THR A 67 1.37 23.76 12.40
N GLY A 68 0.95 23.10 13.48
CA GLY A 68 -0.27 22.33 13.59
C GLY A 68 -1.46 23.15 14.09
N PRO A 69 -2.63 22.50 14.31
CA PRO A 69 -3.79 23.12 14.92
C PRO A 69 -3.45 23.78 16.26
N ASN A 70 -4.07 24.93 16.55
CA ASN A 70 -3.84 25.72 17.76
C ASN A 70 -2.43 26.30 17.91
N ASN A 71 -1.73 26.62 16.81
CA ASN A 71 -0.36 27.15 16.81
C ASN A 71 0.65 26.25 17.56
N THR A 72 0.43 24.94 17.52
CA THR A 72 1.41 23.98 18.04
C THR A 72 2.51 23.79 17.01
N GLU A 73 3.77 23.88 17.43
CA GLU A 73 4.91 23.62 16.55
C GLU A 73 5.41 22.20 16.76
N THR A 74 5.58 21.46 15.67
CA THR A 74 6.14 20.11 15.69
C THR A 74 7.28 19.99 14.70
N LEU A 75 8.33 19.25 15.07
CA LEU A 75 9.43 18.95 14.18
C LEU A 75 9.01 17.83 13.22
N LYS A 76 9.13 18.09 11.92
CA LYS A 76 8.94 17.11 10.85
C LYS A 76 10.29 16.76 10.24
N LYS A 77 10.69 15.48 10.33
CA LYS A 77 11.91 14.98 9.69
C LYS A 77 11.74 15.06 8.17
N LEU A 78 12.72 15.63 7.49
CA LEU A 78 12.77 15.80 6.04
C LEU A 78 13.75 14.84 5.38
N ASP A 79 14.92 14.64 5.98
CA ASP A 79 15.96 13.74 5.46
C ASP A 79 16.78 13.16 6.62
N GLU A 80 17.47 12.07 6.34
CA GLU A 80 18.43 11.45 7.24
C GLU A 80 19.65 10.96 6.44
N LYS A 81 20.84 11.15 7.03
CA LYS A 81 22.11 10.63 6.51
C LYS A 81 22.91 10.06 7.65
N VAL A 82 23.56 8.94 7.41
CA VAL A 82 24.56 8.38 8.32
C VAL A 82 25.93 8.51 7.69
N VAL A 83 26.91 8.92 8.48
CA VAL A 83 28.32 9.04 8.08
C VAL A 83 29.18 8.22 9.03
N GLY A 84 30.21 7.58 8.52
CA GLY A 84 31.06 6.66 9.29
C GLY A 84 32.00 5.87 8.40
N THR A 85 33.03 5.28 9.00
CA THR A 85 34.14 4.65 8.27
C THR A 85 33.80 3.25 7.75
N PHE A 86 32.93 2.52 8.45
CA PHE A 86 32.59 1.12 8.16
C PHE A 86 31.10 0.90 7.93
N LEU A 87 30.42 1.91 7.38
CA LEU A 87 28.99 1.82 7.14
C LEU A 87 28.69 0.81 6.04
N PRO A 88 27.81 -0.18 6.28
CA PRO A 88 27.29 -0.99 5.22
C PRO A 88 26.36 -0.15 4.33
N THR A 89 26.20 -0.62 3.10
CA THR A 89 25.17 -0.16 2.18
C THR A 89 24.09 -1.22 2.08
N ALA A 90 22.84 -0.78 2.00
CA ALA A 90 21.73 -1.67 1.74
C ALA A 90 20.78 -1.03 0.74
N SER A 91 20.12 -1.87 -0.07
CA SER A 91 19.03 -1.48 -0.95
C SER A 91 17.88 -2.45 -0.77
N VAL A 92 16.66 -1.94 -0.69
CA VAL A 92 15.44 -2.74 -0.70
C VAL A 92 14.58 -2.38 -1.91
N GLU A 93 14.02 -3.39 -2.56
CA GLU A 93 13.16 -3.28 -3.74
C GLU A 93 11.90 -4.12 -3.51
N ILE A 94 10.73 -3.58 -3.86
CA ILE A 94 9.49 -4.34 -3.93
C ILE A 94 9.38 -4.99 -5.31
N LEU A 95 9.06 -6.28 -5.33
CA LEU A 95 8.76 -7.05 -6.52
C LEU A 95 7.24 -7.25 -6.58
N SER A 96 6.57 -6.83 -7.66
CA SER A 96 5.15 -7.09 -7.86
C SER A 96 4.88 -7.47 -9.32
N GLU A 97 3.79 -8.21 -9.54
CA GLU A 97 3.27 -8.50 -10.88
C GLU A 97 2.76 -7.24 -11.58
N ASP A 98 2.32 -6.21 -10.83
CA ASP A 98 2.01 -4.90 -11.40
C ASP A 98 3.30 -4.09 -11.60
N PRO A 99 3.72 -3.78 -12.85
CA PRO A 99 4.97 -3.08 -13.14
C PRO A 99 4.92 -1.58 -12.84
N TYR A 100 3.85 -1.09 -12.21
CA TYR A 100 3.64 0.32 -11.90
C TYR A 100 4.58 0.85 -10.80
N PHE A 101 4.93 2.15 -10.86
CA PHE A 101 5.75 2.84 -9.85
C PHE A 101 5.00 4.04 -9.20
N PRO A 102 4.95 4.16 -7.86
CA PRO A 102 5.46 3.22 -6.85
C PRO A 102 4.77 1.86 -6.92
N ALA A 103 5.44 0.80 -6.46
CA ALA A 103 4.93 -0.58 -6.56
C ALA A 103 3.54 -0.72 -5.94
N ARG A 104 2.68 -1.53 -6.57
CA ARG A 104 1.30 -1.78 -6.12
C ARG A 104 1.01 -3.26 -6.20
N THR A 105 0.15 -3.77 -5.33
CA THR A 105 -0.39 -5.13 -5.43
C THR A 105 -1.86 -5.15 -5.01
N ARG A 106 -2.57 -6.23 -5.30
CA ARG A 106 -3.95 -6.46 -4.83
C ARG A 106 -3.90 -7.19 -3.50
N ALA A 107 -4.88 -6.96 -2.63
CA ALA A 107 -4.84 -7.41 -1.24
C ALA A 107 -4.87 -8.94 -1.04
N ASP A 108 -5.20 -9.69 -2.09
CA ASP A 108 -5.19 -11.15 -2.20
C ASP A 108 -4.00 -11.71 -2.98
N GLN A 109 -3.14 -10.84 -3.53
CA GLN A 109 -1.99 -11.23 -4.34
C GLN A 109 -0.70 -11.13 -3.54
N PRO A 110 0.19 -12.12 -3.63
CA PRO A 110 1.51 -12.01 -3.04
C PRO A 110 2.32 -10.91 -3.73
N TYR A 111 3.31 -10.41 -3.00
CA TYR A 111 4.37 -9.58 -3.55
C TYR A 111 5.71 -10.06 -2.97
N GLY A 112 6.79 -9.56 -3.54
CA GLY A 112 8.14 -9.89 -3.11
C GLY A 112 8.93 -8.69 -2.61
N VAL A 113 10.00 -9.00 -1.90
CA VAL A 113 11.01 -8.05 -1.45
C VAL A 113 12.38 -8.61 -1.80
N ARG A 114 13.22 -7.76 -2.40
CA ARG A 114 14.63 -8.02 -2.61
C ARG A 114 15.45 -7.06 -1.75
N LEU A 115 16.23 -7.63 -0.84
CA LEU A 115 17.20 -6.93 -0.02
C LEU A 115 18.60 -7.24 -0.52
N SER A 116 19.41 -6.23 -0.79
CA SER A 116 20.84 -6.40 -1.06
C SER A 116 21.64 -5.66 -0.01
N ILE A 117 22.60 -6.34 0.61
CA ILE A 117 23.50 -5.79 1.63
C ILE A 117 24.94 -5.95 1.16
N SER A 118 25.73 -4.90 1.32
CA SER A 118 27.15 -4.88 0.96
C SER A 118 27.96 -4.02 1.93
N GLY A 119 29.22 -4.37 2.15
CA GLY A 119 30.12 -3.62 3.04
C GLY A 119 30.02 -3.97 4.52
N LEU A 120 29.22 -4.98 4.92
CA LEU A 120 29.28 -5.52 6.27
C LEU A 120 30.62 -6.20 6.54
N LEU A 121 31.24 -5.84 7.65
CA LEU A 121 32.52 -6.39 8.13
C LEU A 121 32.30 -7.22 9.41
N ALA A 122 31.39 -8.18 9.37
CA ALA A 122 30.89 -8.88 10.55
C ALA A 122 31.95 -9.67 11.35
N ASN A 123 33.03 -10.11 10.69
CA ASN A 123 34.12 -10.85 11.35
C ASN A 123 35.31 -9.96 11.71
N SER A 124 35.26 -8.65 11.43
CA SER A 124 36.36 -7.75 11.74
C SER A 124 36.38 -7.43 13.24
N PRO A 125 37.49 -7.66 13.96
CA PRO A 125 37.61 -7.25 15.36
C PRO A 125 37.70 -5.72 15.51
N ASP A 126 38.09 -5.01 14.44
CA ASP A 126 38.30 -3.56 14.43
C ASP A 126 37.02 -2.75 14.18
N VAL A 127 35.88 -3.43 14.04
CA VAL A 127 34.59 -2.82 13.72
C VAL A 127 33.67 -2.95 14.93
N ALA A 128 33.00 -1.87 15.31
CA ALA A 128 32.01 -1.86 16.39
C ALA A 128 30.84 -2.81 16.09
N GLU A 129 30.27 -3.43 17.13
CA GLU A 129 29.25 -4.48 16.97
C GLU A 129 27.97 -3.99 16.26
N HIS A 130 27.57 -2.73 16.51
CA HIS A 130 26.41 -2.12 15.88
C HIS A 130 26.59 -1.90 14.36
N LEU A 131 27.83 -1.85 13.86
CA LEU A 131 28.13 -1.73 12.42
C LEU A 131 28.17 -3.09 11.71
N LYS A 132 28.10 -4.20 12.45
CA LYS A 132 28.14 -5.56 11.92
C LYS A 132 26.78 -6.15 11.59
N THR A 133 25.71 -5.44 11.95
CA THR A 133 24.34 -5.92 11.81
C THR A 133 23.47 -4.86 11.16
N VAL A 134 22.63 -5.30 10.22
CA VAL A 134 21.55 -4.51 9.63
C VAL A 134 20.25 -5.17 10.03
N TYR A 135 19.20 -4.41 10.32
CA TYR A 135 17.88 -4.95 10.58
C TYR A 135 16.85 -4.37 9.62
N VAL A 136 15.78 -5.12 9.38
CA VAL A 136 14.66 -4.69 8.54
C VAL A 136 13.41 -4.64 9.40
N GLU A 137 12.77 -3.48 9.41
CA GLU A 137 11.46 -3.29 10.02
C GLU A 137 10.41 -3.25 8.93
N ARG A 138 9.29 -3.96 9.14
CA ARG A 138 8.09 -3.79 8.32
C ARG A 138 7.09 -2.89 9.04
N SER A 139 6.54 -1.92 8.34
CA SER A 139 5.49 -1.03 8.84
C SER A 139 4.35 -0.90 7.84
N TYR A 140 3.21 -0.37 8.28
CA TYR A 140 2.04 -0.13 7.45
C TYR A 140 1.39 1.22 7.74
N LEU A 141 0.67 1.73 6.74
CA LEU A 141 -0.21 2.87 6.85
C LEU A 141 -1.54 2.54 6.15
N LYS A 142 -2.66 2.72 6.86
CA LYS A 142 -3.98 2.44 6.31
C LYS A 142 -4.48 3.59 5.47
N TYR A 143 -5.18 3.26 4.40
CA TYR A 143 -5.92 4.23 3.59
C TYR A 143 -7.41 4.16 3.93
N ASN A 144 -8.15 5.23 3.62
CA ASN A 144 -9.59 5.26 3.75
C ASN A 144 -10.22 4.55 2.54
N ASN A 145 -10.98 3.48 2.78
CA ASN A 145 -11.59 2.67 1.72
C ASN A 145 -12.63 3.41 0.84
N GLY A 146 -13.06 4.61 1.21
CA GLY A 146 -14.02 5.41 0.44
C GLY A 146 -13.38 6.33 -0.60
N ASN A 147 -12.14 6.78 -0.36
CA ASN A 147 -11.43 7.72 -1.24
C ASN A 147 -9.97 7.34 -1.53
N TYR A 148 -9.51 6.22 -0.98
CA TYR A 148 -8.16 5.66 -1.15
C TYR A 148 -7.03 6.61 -0.74
N GLN A 149 -7.30 7.51 0.20
CA GLN A 149 -6.29 8.43 0.73
C GLN A 149 -5.67 7.90 2.03
N PRO A 150 -4.37 8.18 2.29
CA PRO A 150 -3.73 7.84 3.55
C PRO A 150 -4.47 8.40 4.77
N THR A 151 -4.54 7.61 5.83
CA THR A 151 -5.04 8.01 7.15
C THR A 151 -3.87 8.20 8.11
N SER A 152 -4.13 8.63 9.35
CA SER A 152 -3.12 8.62 10.41
C SER A 152 -2.97 7.25 11.10
N ALA A 153 -3.73 6.23 10.68
CA ALA A 153 -3.69 4.91 11.29
C ALA A 153 -2.60 4.05 10.64
N GLY A 154 -1.41 4.06 11.23
CA GLY A 154 -0.30 3.19 10.86
C GLY A 154 0.25 2.42 12.05
N GLY A 155 1.23 1.55 11.80
CA GLY A 155 1.92 0.79 12.83
C GLY A 155 3.09 0.00 12.28
N THR A 156 3.81 -0.66 13.18
CA THR A 156 4.96 -1.54 12.87
C THR A 156 4.56 -2.98 13.17
N TYR A 157 5.02 -3.92 12.35
CA TYR A 157 4.83 -5.35 12.61
C TYR A 157 5.83 -5.84 13.67
N SER A 158 5.49 -6.89 14.40
CA SER A 158 6.38 -7.50 15.40
C SER A 158 7.50 -8.35 14.79
N ASP A 159 7.59 -8.41 13.47
CA ASP A 159 8.55 -9.23 12.76
C ASP A 159 9.93 -8.56 12.84
N GLU A 160 10.93 -9.29 13.30
CA GLU A 160 12.32 -8.83 13.38
C GLU A 160 13.20 -9.62 12.42
N PHE A 161 13.81 -8.93 11.47
CA PHE A 161 14.79 -9.51 10.56
C PHE A 161 16.15 -8.84 10.81
N SER A 162 17.19 -9.63 11.05
CA SER A 162 18.55 -9.13 11.24
C SER A 162 19.54 -9.91 10.37
N PHE A 163 20.52 -9.19 9.84
CA PHE A 163 21.47 -9.69 8.87
C PHE A 163 22.88 -9.31 9.29
N ARG A 164 23.77 -10.31 9.33
CA ARG A 164 25.19 -10.17 9.66
C ARG A 164 26.10 -10.54 8.48
N GLU A 165 25.54 -10.76 7.31
CA GLU A 165 26.28 -11.18 6.13
C GLU A 165 25.92 -10.30 4.93
N ASN A 166 26.89 -10.11 4.05
CA ASN A 166 26.65 -9.48 2.75
C ASN A 166 25.93 -10.48 1.84
N GLY A 167 25.08 -9.97 0.96
CA GLY A 167 24.40 -10.82 0.00
C GLY A 167 23.09 -10.22 -0.48
N THR A 168 22.40 -11.00 -1.30
CA THR A 168 21.06 -10.70 -1.78
C THR A 168 20.08 -11.71 -1.21
N TYR A 169 19.05 -11.20 -0.54
CA TYR A 169 17.97 -11.96 0.07
C TYR A 169 16.67 -11.64 -0.67
N VAL A 170 15.93 -12.67 -1.06
CA VAL A 170 14.68 -12.52 -1.82
C VAL A 170 13.60 -13.36 -1.15
N ASP A 171 12.45 -12.73 -0.90
CA ASP A 171 11.20 -13.41 -0.56
C ASP A 171 10.15 -12.97 -1.58
N ASN A 172 9.45 -13.90 -2.22
CA ASN A 172 8.41 -13.62 -3.23
C ASN A 172 7.00 -14.02 -2.74
N GLY A 173 6.87 -14.51 -1.51
CA GLY A 173 5.63 -15.08 -0.98
C GLY A 173 4.93 -14.19 0.05
N ILE A 174 5.22 -12.90 0.07
CA ILE A 174 4.73 -12.01 1.12
C ILE A 174 3.27 -11.67 0.82
N LEU A 175 2.39 -11.99 1.76
CA LEU A 175 1.01 -11.52 1.78
C LEU A 175 0.93 -10.28 2.68
N GLN A 176 0.12 -9.31 2.26
CA GLN A 176 -0.16 -8.14 3.08
C GLN A 176 -0.80 -8.55 4.42
N MET A 177 -0.46 -7.82 5.48
CA MET A 177 -0.92 -8.03 6.85
C MET A 177 -1.56 -6.76 7.43
N ILE A 178 -2.02 -5.84 6.59
CA ILE A 178 -2.66 -4.59 7.04
C ILE A 178 -3.89 -4.96 7.90
N PRO A 179 -3.99 -4.46 9.15
CA PRO A 179 -5.10 -4.86 10.03
C PRO A 179 -6.45 -4.36 9.51
N GLY A 180 -7.40 -5.27 9.29
CA GLY A 180 -8.75 -4.95 8.86
C GLY A 180 -9.72 -6.12 9.04
N PRO A 181 -11.05 -5.87 8.97
CA PRO A 181 -12.06 -6.89 9.20
C PRO A 181 -12.11 -7.96 8.11
N LYS A 182 -11.66 -7.63 6.90
CA LYS A 182 -11.56 -8.53 5.74
C LYS A 182 -10.23 -8.26 5.04
N PRO A 183 -9.26 -9.20 5.06
CA PRO A 183 -7.95 -9.00 4.44
C PRO A 183 -8.04 -8.60 2.97
N THR A 184 -8.96 -9.18 2.20
CA THR A 184 -9.15 -8.86 0.77
C THR A 184 -9.74 -7.46 0.50
N LYS A 185 -10.12 -6.71 1.54
CA LYS A 185 -10.76 -5.39 1.41
C LYS A 185 -9.99 -4.28 2.11
N VAL A 186 -8.77 -4.55 2.55
CA VAL A 186 -7.91 -3.49 3.10
C VAL A 186 -7.29 -2.66 1.97
N ALA A 187 -7.07 -1.39 2.25
CA ALA A 187 -6.34 -0.47 1.41
C ALA A 187 -5.27 0.21 2.26
N GLY A 188 -4.09 0.41 1.72
CA GLY A 188 -3.00 1.03 2.46
C GLY A 188 -1.66 0.90 1.76
N GLU A 189 -0.60 1.01 2.53
CA GLU A 189 0.76 0.74 2.09
C GLU A 189 1.50 -0.05 3.16
N GLU A 190 2.42 -0.89 2.72
CA GLU A 190 3.40 -1.55 3.57
C GLU A 190 4.80 -1.10 3.17
N SER A 191 5.65 -0.85 4.16
CA SER A 191 7.02 -0.40 3.94
C SER A 191 8.01 -1.35 4.59
N PHE A 192 9.11 -1.59 3.89
CA PHE A 192 10.29 -2.29 4.40
C PHE A 192 11.39 -1.27 4.54
N THR A 193 11.79 -1.01 5.78
CA THR A 193 12.83 -0.04 6.09
C THR A 193 14.03 -0.77 6.65
N VAL A 194 15.15 -0.60 5.98
CA VAL A 194 16.44 -1.18 6.36
C VAL A 194 17.17 -0.18 7.23
N PHE A 195 17.61 -0.62 8.39
CA PHE A 195 18.28 0.21 9.38
C PHE A 195 19.62 -0.38 9.78
N LEU A 196 20.59 0.50 10.05
CA LEU A 196 21.80 0.16 10.77
C LEU A 196 21.45 -0.17 12.23
N HIS A 197 22.04 -1.20 12.82
CA HIS A 197 21.84 -1.46 14.25
C HIS A 197 22.33 -0.25 15.08
N PRO A 198 21.56 0.21 16.08
CA PRO A 198 21.96 1.38 16.84
C PRO A 198 23.11 1.04 17.80
N ASP A 199 24.07 1.95 17.95
CA ASP A 199 25.07 1.87 19.03
C ASP A 199 24.40 2.20 20.38
N THR A 200 23.72 3.34 20.43
CA THR A 200 22.85 3.78 21.52
C THR A 200 21.72 4.65 20.95
N GLY A 201 20.48 4.37 21.32
CA GLY A 201 19.33 5.18 20.91
C GLY A 201 18.83 4.90 19.48
N THR A 202 18.82 5.93 18.63
CA THR A 202 18.17 5.90 17.30
C THR A 202 19.02 5.21 16.25
N SER A 203 18.39 4.35 15.45
CA SER A 203 18.99 3.68 14.30
C SER A 203 18.92 4.54 13.03
N ALA A 204 19.91 4.42 12.17
CA ALA A 204 19.94 5.11 10.89
C ALA A 204 19.22 4.31 9.79
N GLU A 205 18.34 4.96 9.04
CA GLU A 205 17.73 4.40 7.83
C GLU A 205 18.76 4.34 6.70
N LEU A 206 18.99 3.14 6.16
CA LEU A 206 19.86 2.89 5.01
C LEU A 206 19.08 2.88 3.69
N SER A 207 17.88 2.32 3.69
CA SER A 207 17.02 2.23 2.52
C SER A 207 15.58 1.95 2.93
N LYS A 208 14.62 2.40 2.11
CA LYS A 208 13.20 2.09 2.29
C LYS A 208 12.56 1.79 0.94
N ALA A 209 11.66 0.82 0.92
CA ALA A 209 10.77 0.57 -0.19
C ALA A 209 9.34 0.37 0.31
N THR A 210 8.37 0.80 -0.50
CA THR A 210 6.95 0.81 -0.13
C THR A 210 6.12 0.19 -1.25
N VAL A 211 5.13 -0.61 -0.87
CA VAL A 211 4.12 -1.18 -1.77
C VAL A 211 2.74 -0.65 -1.39
N GLN A 212 1.96 -0.24 -2.38
CA GLN A 212 0.55 0.10 -2.19
C GLN A 212 -0.30 -1.16 -2.29
N ILE A 213 -1.20 -1.35 -1.33
CA ILE A 213 -2.11 -2.48 -1.25
C ILE A 213 -3.51 -1.99 -1.62
N TRP A 214 -4.08 -2.58 -2.67
CA TRP A 214 -5.44 -2.25 -3.13
C TRP A 214 -6.45 -3.38 -2.87
N PRO A 215 -7.68 -3.05 -2.47
CA PRO A 215 -8.71 -4.05 -2.23
C PRO A 215 -9.05 -4.85 -3.49
N VAL A 216 -9.51 -6.09 -3.30
CA VAL A 216 -10.12 -6.89 -4.36
C VAL A 216 -11.42 -6.21 -4.80
N ALA A 217 -11.75 -6.29 -6.10
CA ALA A 217 -12.98 -5.71 -6.64
C ALA A 217 -14.23 -6.29 -5.96
N GLU A 218 -15.31 -5.51 -6.00
CA GLU A 218 -16.62 -5.82 -5.44
C GLU A 218 -17.67 -5.63 -6.53
N VAL A 219 -18.51 -6.65 -6.75
CA VAL A 219 -19.47 -6.67 -7.85
C VAL A 219 -20.86 -7.01 -7.35
N GLN A 220 -21.86 -6.29 -7.85
CA GLN A 220 -23.26 -6.60 -7.66
C GLN A 220 -24.00 -6.51 -9.00
N ILE A 221 -24.56 -7.63 -9.46
CA ILE A 221 -25.49 -7.66 -10.59
C ILE A 221 -26.89 -7.32 -10.05
N LYS A 222 -27.47 -6.23 -10.55
CA LYS A 222 -28.78 -5.70 -10.16
C LYS A 222 -29.81 -6.04 -11.23
N GLY A 223 -31.07 -6.16 -10.84
CA GLY A 223 -32.19 -6.38 -11.75
C GLY A 223 -32.32 -7.81 -12.29
N LEU A 224 -31.30 -8.66 -12.15
CA LEU A 224 -31.35 -10.08 -12.49
C LEU A 224 -31.16 -10.93 -11.23
N LYS A 225 -31.94 -12.00 -11.07
CA LYS A 225 -31.83 -12.94 -9.94
C LYS A 225 -31.63 -14.36 -10.43
N GLU A 226 -30.95 -15.15 -9.60
CA GLU A 226 -30.66 -16.55 -9.89
C GLU A 226 -31.95 -17.36 -10.07
N GLY A 227 -32.06 -18.08 -11.19
CA GLY A 227 -33.18 -18.94 -11.55
C GLY A 227 -34.51 -18.21 -11.82
N GLU A 228 -34.52 -16.88 -11.88
CA GLU A 228 -35.73 -16.13 -12.21
C GLU A 228 -35.99 -16.19 -13.72
N GLN A 229 -37.27 -16.31 -14.10
CA GLN A 229 -37.67 -16.29 -15.50
C GLN A 229 -38.00 -14.86 -15.94
N TYR A 230 -37.42 -14.43 -17.05
CA TYR A 230 -37.65 -13.14 -17.67
C TYR A 230 -38.19 -13.31 -19.09
N ASN A 231 -39.16 -12.46 -19.43
CA ASN A 231 -39.65 -12.25 -20.80
C ASN A 231 -39.26 -10.86 -21.34
N SER A 232 -38.65 -10.04 -20.49
CA SER A 232 -38.05 -8.75 -20.79
C SER A 232 -36.97 -8.48 -19.74
N ILE A 233 -35.86 -7.87 -20.17
CA ILE A 233 -34.79 -7.49 -19.24
C ILE A 233 -35.24 -6.27 -18.43
N PRO A 234 -35.19 -6.32 -17.08
CA PRO A 234 -35.58 -5.18 -16.26
C PRO A 234 -34.77 -3.93 -16.59
N SER A 235 -35.43 -2.77 -16.67
CA SER A 235 -34.78 -1.50 -17.04
C SER A 235 -33.72 -1.03 -16.04
N ASN A 236 -33.75 -1.55 -14.81
CA ASN A 236 -32.76 -1.31 -13.78
C ASN A 236 -31.63 -2.37 -13.76
N ALA A 237 -31.58 -3.28 -14.74
CA ALA A 237 -30.54 -4.29 -14.84
C ALA A 237 -29.18 -3.64 -15.11
N ALA A 238 -28.24 -3.85 -14.20
CA ALA A 238 -26.93 -3.20 -14.24
C ALA A 238 -25.89 -3.98 -13.41
N VAL A 239 -24.61 -3.80 -13.74
CA VAL A 239 -23.48 -4.27 -12.94
C VAL A 239 -22.90 -3.09 -12.17
N SER A 240 -22.97 -3.16 -10.84
CA SER A 240 -22.36 -2.18 -9.95
C SER A 240 -20.97 -2.70 -9.54
N LEU A 241 -19.94 -1.91 -9.82
CA LEU A 241 -18.54 -2.23 -9.58
C LEU A 241 -17.94 -1.24 -8.59
N LYS A 242 -17.14 -1.77 -7.66
CA LYS A 242 -16.38 -1.00 -6.68
C LYS A 242 -15.01 -1.64 -6.52
N ASP A 243 -14.01 -0.87 -6.10
CA ASP A 243 -12.66 -1.36 -5.83
C ASP A 243 -12.00 -1.98 -7.09
N LEU A 244 -12.35 -1.48 -8.29
CA LEU A 244 -11.74 -1.94 -9.53
C LEU A 244 -10.25 -1.58 -9.52
N TYR A 245 -9.40 -2.55 -9.81
CA TYR A 245 -7.95 -2.37 -9.74
C TYR A 245 -7.51 -1.24 -10.70
N PRO A 246 -6.52 -0.39 -10.33
CA PRO A 246 -6.21 0.81 -11.10
C PRO A 246 -5.79 0.55 -12.56
N SER A 247 -5.13 -0.59 -12.80
CA SER A 247 -4.83 -1.11 -14.12
C SER A 247 -5.74 -2.31 -14.38
N SER A 248 -6.91 -2.11 -14.96
CA SER A 248 -7.85 -3.21 -15.20
C SER A 248 -8.73 -2.99 -16.41
N VAL A 249 -9.20 -4.10 -16.99
CA VAL A 249 -10.30 -4.12 -17.97
C VAL A 249 -11.39 -4.99 -17.41
N THR A 250 -12.59 -4.44 -17.19
CA THR A 250 -13.73 -5.17 -16.65
C THR A 250 -14.88 -5.12 -17.64
N TYR A 251 -15.56 -6.25 -17.82
CA TYR A 251 -16.71 -6.36 -18.72
C TYR A 251 -17.64 -7.48 -18.27
N ALA A 252 -18.87 -7.45 -18.76
CA ALA A 252 -19.80 -8.56 -18.63
C ALA A 252 -19.89 -9.31 -19.98
N GLN A 253 -20.09 -10.62 -19.91
CA GLN A 253 -20.39 -11.47 -21.05
C GLN A 253 -21.66 -12.27 -20.77
N VAL A 254 -22.33 -12.72 -21.83
CA VAL A 254 -23.50 -13.60 -21.75
C VAL A 254 -23.28 -14.86 -22.59
N TYR A 255 -23.76 -15.99 -22.09
CA TYR A 255 -23.82 -17.25 -22.83
C TYR A 255 -25.04 -18.08 -22.42
N LYS A 256 -25.45 -19.01 -23.28
CA LYS A 256 -26.54 -19.95 -23.03
C LYS A 256 -26.05 -21.12 -22.17
N GLY A 257 -26.85 -21.52 -21.19
CA GLY A 257 -26.56 -22.61 -20.24
C GLY A 257 -26.30 -22.12 -18.81
N ASN A 258 -26.00 -23.07 -17.94
CA ASN A 258 -25.64 -22.82 -16.54
C ASN A 258 -24.20 -22.32 -16.41
N HIS A 259 -23.89 -21.67 -15.29
CA HIS A 259 -22.52 -21.26 -14.99
C HIS A 259 -21.54 -22.46 -14.95
N ALA A 260 -20.42 -22.31 -15.67
CA ALA A 260 -19.29 -23.23 -15.62
C ALA A 260 -17.97 -22.47 -15.82
N ALA A 261 -16.88 -23.05 -15.33
CA ALA A 261 -15.55 -22.48 -15.51
C ALA A 261 -15.09 -22.56 -16.97
N GLY A 262 -14.37 -21.52 -17.44
CA GLY A 262 -13.75 -21.51 -18.77
C GLY A 262 -14.71 -21.32 -19.95
N ILE A 263 -15.98 -20.98 -19.71
CA ILE A 263 -16.91 -20.66 -20.79
C ILE A 263 -16.64 -19.25 -21.31
N GLU A 264 -16.29 -19.15 -22.59
CA GLU A 264 -16.24 -17.88 -23.31
C GLU A 264 -17.63 -17.54 -23.85
N GLY A 265 -18.15 -16.39 -23.43
CA GLY A 265 -19.44 -15.87 -23.87
C GLY A 265 -19.28 -14.74 -24.88
N THR A 266 -20.41 -14.10 -25.21
CA THR A 266 -20.42 -12.86 -26.00
C THR A 266 -20.30 -11.66 -25.06
N PRO A 267 -19.25 -10.83 -25.17
CA PRO A 267 -19.14 -9.61 -24.37
C PRO A 267 -20.29 -8.64 -24.65
N LEU A 268 -20.78 -7.98 -23.60
CA LEU A 268 -21.78 -6.93 -23.69
C LEU A 268 -21.06 -5.59 -23.95
N PRO A 269 -21.16 -4.98 -25.15
CA PRO A 269 -20.32 -3.83 -25.54
C PRO A 269 -20.41 -2.65 -24.58
N ASN A 270 -21.62 -2.32 -24.09
CA ASN A 270 -21.85 -1.22 -23.15
C ASN A 270 -21.36 -1.47 -21.72
N THR A 271 -20.74 -2.62 -21.46
CA THR A 271 -20.20 -2.98 -20.13
C THR A 271 -18.69 -2.95 -20.06
N VAL A 272 -17.99 -2.73 -21.19
CA VAL A 272 -16.53 -2.72 -21.20
C VAL A 272 -16.01 -1.41 -20.61
N VAL A 273 -15.27 -1.49 -19.51
CA VAL A 273 -14.53 -0.37 -18.92
C VAL A 273 -13.07 -0.73 -18.75
N ALA A 274 -12.20 0.21 -19.06
CA ALA A 274 -10.76 0.07 -18.92
C ALA A 274 -10.21 1.23 -18.09
N TYR A 275 -9.39 0.92 -17.10
CA TYR A 275 -8.71 1.88 -16.25
C TYR A 275 -7.20 1.71 -16.33
N ASN A 276 -6.53 2.85 -16.35
CA ASN A 276 -5.09 2.96 -16.13
C ASN A 276 -4.84 4.19 -15.25
N THR A 277 -5.17 4.04 -13.98
CA THR A 277 -5.15 5.11 -12.96
C THR A 277 -4.17 4.77 -11.83
N HIS A 278 -4.07 5.65 -10.84
CA HIS A 278 -3.22 5.45 -9.66
C HIS A 278 -3.93 4.78 -8.49
N ILE A 279 -5.26 4.96 -8.38
CA ILE A 279 -6.10 4.45 -7.30
C ILE A 279 -7.28 3.64 -7.86
N PRO A 280 -7.89 2.76 -7.05
CA PRO A 280 -9.03 1.95 -7.49
C PRO A 280 -10.23 2.79 -7.94
N GLN A 281 -11.04 2.21 -8.81
CA GLN A 281 -12.17 2.89 -9.47
C GLN A 281 -13.50 2.23 -9.14
N LYS A 282 -14.58 2.92 -9.49
CA LYS A 282 -15.96 2.43 -9.40
C LYS A 282 -16.68 2.67 -10.72
N ALA A 283 -17.63 1.81 -11.05
CA ALA A 283 -18.43 1.94 -12.27
C ALA A 283 -19.84 1.39 -12.06
N LEU A 284 -20.78 1.87 -12.87
CA LEU A 284 -22.11 1.30 -12.99
C LEU A 284 -22.37 1.06 -14.47
N LEU A 285 -22.54 -0.21 -14.84
CA LEU A 285 -22.61 -0.65 -16.22
C LEU A 285 -24.03 -1.13 -16.53
N PRO A 286 -24.80 -0.43 -17.39
CA PRO A 286 -26.14 -0.88 -17.73
C PRO A 286 -26.10 -2.17 -18.57
N LEU A 287 -27.04 -3.08 -18.33
CA LEU A 287 -27.22 -4.32 -19.12
C LEU A 287 -28.22 -4.11 -20.27
N ALA A 288 -28.26 -2.91 -20.85
CA ALA A 288 -29.29 -2.51 -21.83
C ALA A 288 -29.28 -3.36 -23.12
N ASP A 289 -28.10 -3.80 -23.57
CA ASP A 289 -27.98 -4.60 -24.80
C ASP A 289 -28.23 -6.09 -24.60
N LEU A 290 -28.43 -6.54 -23.36
CA LEU A 290 -28.54 -7.96 -23.03
C LEU A 290 -29.66 -8.63 -23.84
N SER A 291 -30.83 -8.00 -23.94
CA SER A 291 -31.98 -8.55 -24.65
C SER A 291 -31.70 -8.84 -26.13
N SER A 292 -30.82 -8.07 -26.78
CA SER A 292 -30.45 -8.28 -28.18
C SER A 292 -29.65 -9.57 -28.42
N LEU A 293 -29.07 -10.14 -27.36
CA LEU A 293 -28.27 -11.36 -27.39
C LEU A 293 -29.04 -12.60 -26.91
N LEU A 294 -30.29 -12.43 -26.44
CA LEU A 294 -31.16 -13.51 -25.97
C LEU A 294 -32.15 -13.92 -27.07
N THR A 295 -31.66 -14.66 -28.06
CA THR A 295 -32.43 -14.95 -29.30
C THR A 295 -33.37 -16.15 -29.18
N GLU A 296 -33.10 -17.08 -28.27
CA GLU A 296 -33.89 -18.29 -28.08
C GLU A 296 -34.30 -18.47 -26.63
N ASP A 297 -35.45 -19.08 -26.39
CA ASP A 297 -35.84 -19.52 -25.05
C ASP A 297 -34.80 -20.48 -24.46
N GLY A 298 -34.60 -20.38 -23.15
CA GLY A 298 -33.69 -21.23 -22.38
C GLY A 298 -32.98 -20.51 -21.25
N THR A 299 -32.09 -21.23 -20.59
CA THR A 299 -31.27 -20.71 -19.48
C THR A 299 -30.05 -19.96 -20.02
N TYR A 300 -29.74 -18.80 -19.43
CA TYR A 300 -28.58 -17.98 -19.77
C TYR A 300 -27.82 -17.58 -18.51
N THR A 301 -26.51 -17.45 -18.64
CA THR A 301 -25.65 -16.87 -17.59
C THR A 301 -25.05 -15.56 -18.07
N VAL A 302 -25.16 -14.52 -17.24
CA VAL A 302 -24.34 -13.31 -17.35
C VAL A 302 -23.20 -13.42 -16.35
N GLN A 303 -21.98 -13.21 -16.84
CA GLN A 303 -20.76 -13.31 -16.05
C GLN A 303 -19.97 -12.01 -16.15
N VAL A 304 -19.45 -11.53 -15.02
CA VAL A 304 -18.60 -10.34 -14.95
C VAL A 304 -17.16 -10.79 -14.78
N LEU A 305 -16.29 -10.35 -15.70
CA LEU A 305 -14.87 -10.66 -15.69
C LEU A 305 -14.03 -9.40 -15.52
N THR A 306 -12.86 -9.56 -14.92
CA THR A 306 -11.83 -8.53 -14.89
C THR A 306 -10.49 -9.08 -15.32
N ILE A 307 -9.75 -8.28 -16.08
CA ILE A 307 -8.36 -8.51 -16.42
C ILE A 307 -7.55 -7.52 -15.61
N THR A 308 -6.50 -7.99 -14.95
CA THR A 308 -5.56 -7.18 -14.15
C THR A 308 -4.13 -7.57 -14.52
N PRO A 309 -3.08 -6.87 -14.04
CA PRO A 309 -1.69 -7.30 -14.23
C PRO A 309 -1.39 -8.67 -13.61
N PHE A 310 -2.23 -9.13 -12.69
CA PHE A 310 -2.07 -10.39 -11.99
C PHE A 310 -2.48 -11.58 -12.86
N ASN A 311 -2.05 -12.78 -12.46
CA ASN A 311 -2.47 -14.04 -13.10
C ASN A 311 -2.15 -14.04 -14.62
N ASP A 312 -0.98 -13.52 -14.98
CA ASP A 312 -0.49 -13.39 -16.35
C ASP A 312 -1.45 -12.63 -17.30
N GLY A 313 -2.30 -11.76 -16.75
CA GLY A 313 -3.31 -11.02 -17.52
C GLY A 313 -4.49 -11.87 -17.98
N ALA A 314 -4.68 -13.07 -17.43
CA ALA A 314 -5.85 -13.88 -17.73
C ALA A 314 -7.12 -13.31 -17.04
N PRO A 315 -8.29 -13.36 -17.70
CA PRO A 315 -9.55 -12.90 -17.10
C PRO A 315 -9.92 -13.69 -15.84
N GLU A 316 -10.31 -12.97 -14.79
CA GLU A 316 -10.80 -13.50 -13.52
C GLU A 316 -12.31 -13.25 -13.40
N ILE A 317 -13.05 -14.25 -12.91
CA ILE A 317 -14.49 -14.15 -12.71
C ILE A 317 -14.76 -13.41 -11.40
N LEU A 318 -15.44 -12.27 -11.47
CA LEU A 318 -15.84 -11.51 -10.28
C LEU A 318 -17.23 -11.89 -9.76
N SER A 319 -18.17 -12.19 -10.65
CA SER A 319 -19.55 -12.56 -10.31
C SER A 319 -20.27 -13.18 -11.50
N HIS A 320 -21.38 -13.85 -11.25
CA HIS A 320 -22.30 -14.32 -12.28
C HIS A 320 -23.75 -14.34 -11.77
N VAL A 321 -24.69 -14.42 -12.70
CA VAL A 321 -26.09 -14.74 -12.45
C VAL A 321 -26.62 -15.62 -13.58
N THR A 322 -27.34 -16.68 -13.24
CA THR A 322 -28.02 -17.56 -14.20
C THR A 322 -29.52 -17.36 -14.10
N PHE A 323 -30.22 -17.18 -15.23
CA PHE A 323 -31.65 -16.93 -15.28
C PHE A 323 -32.28 -17.60 -16.50
N ASP A 324 -33.60 -17.72 -16.50
CA ASP A 324 -34.35 -18.29 -17.63
C ASP A 324 -34.93 -17.18 -18.50
N TRP A 325 -34.74 -17.31 -19.81
CA TRP A 325 -35.33 -16.43 -20.81
C TRP A 325 -36.46 -17.15 -21.54
N SER A 326 -37.64 -16.56 -21.57
CA SER A 326 -38.74 -17.08 -22.39
C SER A 326 -39.60 -15.95 -22.95
N THR A 327 -39.67 -15.91 -24.28
CA THR A 327 -40.48 -14.95 -25.04
C THR A 327 -41.57 -15.63 -25.86
N THR A 328 -41.57 -16.97 -25.91
CA THR A 328 -42.55 -17.74 -26.66
C THR A 328 -43.89 -17.77 -25.94
N ILE A 329 -44.94 -17.39 -26.65
CA ILE A 329 -46.31 -17.56 -26.17
C ILE A 329 -46.78 -18.97 -26.51
N SER A 330 -47.23 -19.73 -25.51
CA SER A 330 -47.97 -20.99 -25.71
C SER A 330 -49.46 -20.74 -25.45
N VAL A 331 -50.30 -20.91 -26.48
CA VAL A 331 -51.76 -20.77 -26.35
C VAL A 331 -52.42 -22.14 -26.54
N ASN A 332 -53.08 -22.63 -25.49
CA ASN A 332 -53.95 -23.81 -25.58
C ASN A 332 -55.40 -23.33 -25.68
N GLY A 333 -55.95 -23.29 -26.89
CA GLY A 333 -57.34 -22.93 -27.13
C GLY A 333 -58.19 -24.12 -27.58
N SER A 334 -59.37 -24.29 -27.00
CA SER A 334 -60.43 -25.15 -27.56
C SER A 334 -61.51 -24.26 -28.18
N ILE A 335 -61.76 -24.41 -29.47
CA ILE A 335 -62.91 -23.78 -30.13
C ILE A 335 -64.10 -24.72 -29.87
N THR A 336 -65.05 -24.29 -29.05
CA THR A 336 -66.36 -24.94 -28.95
C THR A 336 -67.31 -24.18 -29.85
N ASP A 337 -67.54 -24.71 -31.06
CA ASP A 337 -68.63 -24.24 -31.90
C ASP A 337 -69.95 -24.68 -31.26
N ALA A 338 -70.76 -23.70 -30.85
CA ALA A 338 -72.16 -23.89 -30.55
C ALA A 338 -72.96 -23.06 -31.56
N GLU A 339 -73.37 -23.69 -32.66
CA GLU A 339 -74.56 -23.29 -33.43
C GLU A 339 -75.78 -24.02 -32.88
#